data_AF-A0A101CRC2-F1
#
_entry.id   AF-A0A101CRC2-F1
#
_cell.length_a   1.000
_cell.length_b   1.000
_cell.length_c   1.000
_cell.angle_alpha   90.00
_cell.angle_beta   90.00
_cell.angle_gamma   90.00
#
_symmetry.space_group_name_H-M   'P 1'
#
loop_
_entity.id
_entity.type
_entity.pdbx_description
1 polymer ?
#
loop_
_entity_poly.entity_id
_entity_poly.type
_entity_poly.pdbx_seq_one_letter_code
_entity_poly.pdbx_strand_id
1 'polypeptide(L)'
;MNKFDVQATKALLEKNLITENQYQEISSYRNLNIFSLNAELKLFLYLSVLLFTSGIGVLIYNNIDSIGHIAILSLLLIVIAVCFYFCFKNTKGFQKSETIFENPVLEYLVLAANILTCIFIGYLQFQYKPFGTHYGLATLIPTIVSFFCAYYFDNKSVLTIAITGLAAYVGLSVTPQDLLNNSNFYEDQTLSYSAIALSVLLILWTIYSSKNQLKTHFNILYLTFALHIISIATISSLIDYEDIIWFVFAIILGASSCFFYKISHEYKAISLYVFMIIYAYIGINIFIFRVLQFIDFFSDVWIVLFIVALPIYFIGFIILFIKLIKNFNKEITA
;
A
#
# COMPACT_ATOMS: atom_id res chain seq x y z
N MET A 1 -18.39 12.05 26.92
CA MET A 1 -17.06 12.29 27.56
C MET A 1 -16.30 10.98 27.74
N ASN A 2 -15.10 10.84 27.16
CA ASN A 2 -14.29 9.63 27.30
C ASN A 2 -13.63 9.62 28.69
N LYS A 3 -13.74 8.52 29.45
CA LYS A 3 -13.21 8.45 30.84
C LYS A 3 -11.71 8.75 30.91
N PHE A 4 -10.98 8.40 29.85
CA PHE A 4 -9.54 8.60 29.72
C PHE A 4 -9.16 10.09 29.64
N ASP A 5 -9.96 10.92 28.99
CA ASP A 5 -9.67 12.34 28.79
C ASP A 5 -9.74 13.12 30.10
N VAL A 6 -10.71 12.79 30.96
CA VAL A 6 -10.88 13.41 32.28
C VAL A 6 -9.72 13.04 33.21
N GLN A 7 -9.32 11.77 33.21
CA GLN A 7 -8.18 11.29 33.99
C GLN A 7 -6.88 11.96 33.52
N ALA A 8 -6.70 12.17 32.22
CA ALA A 8 -5.53 12.85 31.68
C ALA A 8 -5.47 14.33 32.14
N THR A 9 -6.58 15.09 32.06
CA THR A 9 -6.59 16.50 32.51
C THR A 9 -6.34 16.60 34.01
N LYS A 10 -6.91 15.68 34.80
CA LYS A 10 -6.68 15.63 36.24
C LYS A 10 -5.21 15.33 36.57
N ALA A 11 -4.59 14.39 35.86
CA ALA A 11 -3.17 14.09 36.01
C ALA A 11 -2.25 15.27 35.64
N LEU A 12 -2.64 16.12 34.69
CA LEU A 12 -1.90 17.34 34.35
C LEU A 12 -1.97 18.37 35.48
N LEU A 13 -3.14 18.52 36.12
CA LEU A 13 -3.31 19.38 37.29
C LEU A 13 -2.50 18.86 38.49
N GLU A 14 -2.58 17.55 38.77
CA GLU A 14 -1.82 16.91 39.86
C GLU A 14 -0.30 17.04 39.68
N LYS A 15 0.18 17.13 38.43
CA LYS A 15 1.59 17.38 38.10
C LYS A 15 1.98 18.87 38.08
N ASN A 16 1.08 19.78 38.44
CA ASN A 16 1.26 21.23 38.36
C ASN A 16 1.67 21.74 36.96
N LEU A 17 1.25 21.04 35.90
CA LEU A 17 1.52 21.45 34.51
C LEU A 17 0.46 22.41 33.97
N ILE A 18 -0.69 22.50 34.63
CA ILE A 18 -1.78 23.43 34.33
C ILE A 18 -2.29 24.05 35.64
N THR A 19 -2.87 25.24 35.55
CA THR A 19 -3.51 25.93 36.69
C THR A 19 -4.94 25.44 36.91
N GLU A 20 -5.51 25.71 38.09
CA GLU A 20 -6.92 25.40 38.41
C GLU A 20 -7.89 26.08 37.43
N ASN A 21 -7.60 27.32 37.03
CA ASN A 21 -8.42 28.03 36.05
C ASN A 21 -8.39 27.33 34.69
N GLN A 22 -7.20 26.91 34.22
CA GLN A 22 -7.07 26.14 32.98
C GLN A 22 -7.76 24.77 33.07
N TYR A 23 -7.71 24.11 34.24
CA TYR A 23 -8.43 22.87 34.46
C TYR A 23 -9.94 23.05 34.31
N GLN A 24 -10.52 24.13 34.87
CA GLN A 24 -11.93 24.45 34.75
C GLN A 24 -12.33 24.82 33.31
N GLU A 25 -11.51 25.59 32.60
CA GLU A 25 -11.73 25.93 31.20
C GLU A 25 -11.70 24.69 30.29
N ILE A 26 -10.67 23.84 30.43
CA ILE A 26 -10.55 22.60 29.65
C ILE A 26 -11.71 21.65 29.95
N SER A 27 -12.10 21.53 31.21
CA SER A 27 -13.24 20.68 31.62
C SER A 27 -14.54 21.21 31.03
N SER A 28 -14.76 22.52 31.07
CA SER A 28 -15.94 23.17 30.48
C SER A 28 -15.99 23.00 28.96
N TYR A 29 -14.86 23.19 28.27
CA TYR A 29 -14.76 22.99 26.81
C TYR A 29 -15.01 21.54 26.41
N ARG A 30 -14.44 20.56 27.13
CA ARG A 30 -14.65 19.13 26.85
C ARG A 30 -16.08 18.67 27.17
N ASN A 31 -16.75 19.31 28.13
CA ASN A 31 -18.17 19.07 28.42
C ASN A 31 -19.11 19.51 27.30
N LEU A 32 -18.66 20.36 26.37
CA LEU A 32 -19.43 20.70 25.16
C LEU A 32 -19.65 19.47 24.24
N ASN A 33 -18.93 18.36 24.48
CA ASN A 33 -19.00 17.12 23.69
C ASN A 33 -18.87 17.39 22.17
N ILE A 34 -18.02 18.34 21.78
CA ILE A 34 -17.78 18.67 20.37
C ILE A 34 -17.13 17.46 19.71
N PHE A 35 -17.86 16.83 18.80
CA PHE A 35 -17.38 15.69 18.02
C PHE A 35 -16.73 16.20 16.73
N SER A 36 -15.50 15.75 16.45
CA SER A 36 -14.81 16.09 15.21
C SER A 36 -15.37 15.24 14.07
N LEU A 37 -15.96 15.89 13.06
CA LEU A 37 -16.42 15.23 11.83
C LEU A 37 -15.30 15.08 10.78
N ASN A 38 -14.03 15.32 11.14
CA ASN A 38 -12.94 15.38 10.17
C ASN A 38 -12.73 14.04 9.44
N ALA A 39 -12.83 12.92 10.16
CA ALA A 39 -12.62 11.59 9.60
C ALA A 39 -13.78 11.21 8.69
N GLU A 40 -15.01 11.49 9.11
CA GLU A 40 -16.24 11.23 8.37
C GLU A 40 -16.27 12.04 7.08
N LEU A 41 -15.93 13.34 7.14
CA LEU A 41 -15.87 14.18 5.94
C LEU A 41 -14.78 13.74 4.96
N LYS A 42 -13.60 13.33 5.45
CA LYS A 42 -12.55 12.77 4.60
C LYS A 42 -12.99 11.45 3.96
N LEU A 43 -13.68 10.59 4.70
CA LEU A 43 -14.25 9.35 4.19
C LEU A 43 -15.27 9.63 3.08
N PHE A 44 -16.17 10.59 3.27
CA PHE A 44 -17.14 10.97 2.23
C PHE A 44 -16.49 11.59 0.99
N LEU A 45 -15.41 12.36 1.16
CA LEU A 45 -14.62 12.87 0.03
C LEU A 45 -13.92 11.74 -0.74
N TYR A 46 -13.36 10.76 -0.04
CA TYR A 46 -12.76 9.60 -0.69
C TYR A 46 -13.83 8.78 -1.45
N LEU A 47 -14.97 8.53 -0.80
CA LEU A 47 -16.08 7.79 -1.38
C LEU A 47 -16.67 8.52 -2.60
N SER A 48 -16.77 9.85 -2.57
CA SER A 48 -17.26 10.63 -3.71
C SER A 48 -16.34 10.52 -4.91
N VAL A 49 -15.01 10.56 -4.72
CA VAL A 49 -14.03 10.32 -5.79
C VAL A 49 -14.19 8.92 -6.38
N LEU A 50 -14.32 7.89 -5.53
CA LEU A 50 -14.50 6.51 -6.00
C LEU A 50 -15.81 6.33 -6.77
N LEU A 51 -16.94 6.82 -6.25
CA LEU A 51 -18.24 6.73 -6.90
C LEU A 51 -18.26 7.52 -8.22
N PHE A 52 -17.66 8.71 -8.25
CA PHE A 52 -17.59 9.54 -9.43
C PHE A 52 -16.75 8.88 -10.54
N THR A 53 -15.55 8.42 -10.22
CA THR A 53 -14.65 7.77 -11.20
C THR A 53 -15.20 6.43 -11.68
N SER A 54 -15.80 5.64 -10.78
CA SER A 54 -16.49 4.39 -11.14
C SER A 54 -17.71 4.67 -12.03
N GLY A 55 -18.51 5.68 -11.68
CA GLY A 55 -19.67 6.10 -12.47
C GLY A 55 -19.27 6.54 -13.88
N ILE A 56 -18.16 7.26 -14.03
CA ILE A 56 -17.58 7.59 -15.34
C ILE A 56 -17.18 6.32 -16.09
N GLY A 57 -16.48 5.38 -15.45
CA GLY A 57 -16.12 4.10 -16.08
C GLY A 57 -17.34 3.32 -16.59
N VAL A 58 -18.39 3.22 -15.78
CA VAL A 58 -19.66 2.56 -16.16
C VAL A 58 -20.36 3.31 -17.29
N LEU A 59 -20.38 4.65 -17.25
CA LEU A 59 -20.97 5.47 -18.31
C LEU A 59 -20.26 5.24 -19.65
N ILE A 60 -18.92 5.18 -19.64
CA ILE A 60 -18.13 4.86 -20.83
C ILE A 60 -18.47 3.47 -21.35
N TYR A 61 -18.47 2.47 -20.47
CA TYR A 61 -18.73 1.08 -20.83
C TYR A 61 -20.12 0.89 -21.48
N ASN A 62 -21.17 1.45 -20.86
CA ASN A 62 -22.55 1.28 -21.34
C ASN A 62 -22.87 2.12 -22.58
N ASN A 63 -22.15 3.21 -22.82
CA ASN A 63 -22.45 4.14 -23.91
C ASN A 63 -21.38 4.13 -25.01
N ILE A 64 -20.49 3.14 -25.01
CA ILE A 64 -19.41 3.02 -26.00
C ILE A 64 -19.97 2.95 -27.42
N ASP A 65 -21.11 2.27 -27.63
CA ASP A 65 -21.74 2.10 -28.95
C ASP A 65 -22.71 3.24 -29.33
N SER A 66 -23.19 4.00 -28.34
CA SER A 66 -24.24 5.03 -28.53
C SER A 66 -23.69 6.45 -28.63
N ILE A 67 -22.64 6.77 -27.88
CA ILE A 67 -21.98 8.09 -27.88
C ILE A 67 -20.64 7.91 -28.60
N GLY A 68 -20.38 8.71 -29.62
CA GLY A 68 -19.12 8.63 -30.36
C GLY A 68 -17.90 8.70 -29.43
N HIS A 69 -16.96 7.76 -29.57
CA HIS A 69 -15.80 7.64 -28.67
C HIS A 69 -14.99 8.93 -28.53
N ILE A 70 -14.88 9.70 -29.61
CA ILE A 70 -14.20 11.01 -29.63
C ILE A 70 -14.89 12.01 -28.69
N ALA A 71 -16.22 12.00 -28.63
CA ALA A 71 -16.99 12.89 -27.76
C ALA A 71 -16.74 12.55 -26.29
N ILE A 72 -16.76 11.26 -25.93
CA ILE A 72 -16.44 10.77 -24.59
C ILE A 72 -15.01 11.17 -24.19
N LEU A 73 -14.02 10.87 -25.06
CA LEU A 73 -12.62 11.21 -24.82
C LEU A 73 -12.42 12.72 -24.64
N SER A 74 -13.07 13.52 -25.49
CA SER A 74 -12.96 14.99 -25.42
C SER A 74 -13.55 15.53 -24.13
N LEU A 75 -14.73 15.05 -23.73
CA LEU A 75 -15.35 15.44 -22.47
C LEU A 75 -14.48 15.06 -21.27
N LEU A 76 -13.95 13.84 -21.27
CA LEU A 76 -13.08 13.37 -20.20
C LEU A 76 -11.78 14.20 -20.11
N LEU A 77 -11.19 14.53 -21.26
CA LEU A 77 -10.01 15.40 -21.33
C LEU A 77 -10.30 16.81 -20.78
N ILE A 78 -11.46 17.38 -21.09
CA ILE A 78 -11.89 18.67 -20.55
C ILE A 78 -12.01 18.61 -19.03
N VAL A 79 -12.67 17.58 -18.49
CA VAL A 79 -12.81 17.39 -17.04
C VAL A 79 -11.44 17.27 -16.37
N ILE A 80 -10.54 16.45 -16.93
CA ILE A 80 -9.16 16.29 -16.43
C ILE A 80 -8.43 17.64 -16.43
N ALA A 81 -8.51 18.38 -17.54
CA ALA A 81 -7.84 19.68 -17.69
C ALA A 81 -8.36 20.70 -16.67
N VAL A 82 -9.69 20.77 -16.45
CA VAL A 82 -10.31 21.65 -15.46
C VAL A 82 -9.86 21.28 -14.04
N CYS A 83 -9.86 20.00 -13.70
CA CYS A 83 -9.40 19.52 -12.39
C CYS A 83 -7.92 19.90 -12.15
N PHE A 84 -7.03 19.58 -13.09
CA PHE A 84 -5.61 19.91 -12.95
C PHE A 84 -5.37 21.42 -12.92
N TYR A 85 -6.02 22.19 -13.80
CA TYR A 85 -5.89 23.65 -13.81
C TYR A 85 -6.27 24.25 -12.45
N PHE A 86 -7.38 23.79 -11.85
CA PHE A 86 -7.79 24.23 -10.53
C PHE A 86 -6.78 23.83 -9.44
N CYS A 87 -6.22 22.62 -9.49
CA CYS A 87 -5.19 22.18 -8.55
C CYS A 87 -3.88 22.99 -8.69
N PHE A 88 -3.39 23.21 -9.90
CA PHE A 88 -2.16 23.99 -10.14
C PHE A 88 -2.31 25.44 -9.69
N LYS A 89 -3.49 26.04 -9.88
CA LYS A 89 -3.76 27.42 -9.47
C LYS A 89 -3.80 27.62 -7.96
N ASN A 90 -4.25 26.61 -7.21
CA ASN A 90 -4.54 26.73 -5.78
C ASN A 90 -3.51 26.01 -4.87
N THR A 91 -2.35 25.64 -5.40
CA THR A 91 -1.31 24.91 -4.63
C THR A 91 0.02 25.66 -4.63
N LYS A 92 0.83 25.45 -3.59
CA LYS A 92 2.13 26.11 -3.39
C LYS A 92 3.26 25.58 -4.28
N GLY A 93 2.93 24.67 -5.21
CA GLY A 93 3.88 23.99 -6.09
C GLY A 93 4.77 22.97 -5.39
N PHE A 94 5.79 22.49 -6.12
CA PHE A 94 6.72 21.46 -5.64
C PHE A 94 7.57 21.97 -4.46
N GLN A 95 7.59 21.21 -3.37
CA GLN A 95 8.46 21.44 -2.21
C GLN A 95 9.18 20.16 -1.81
N LYS A 96 10.39 20.26 -1.29
CA LYS A 96 11.14 19.07 -0.85
C LYS A 96 10.63 18.50 0.48
N SER A 97 10.11 19.36 1.37
CA SER A 97 9.51 18.98 2.66
C SER A 97 8.03 18.62 2.51
N GLU A 98 7.46 18.01 3.56
CA GLU A 98 6.02 17.74 3.66
C GLU A 98 5.24 19.06 3.62
N THR A 99 4.24 19.12 2.74
CA THR A 99 3.32 20.24 2.63
C THR A 99 1.94 19.81 3.07
N ILE A 100 1.37 20.54 4.01
CA ILE A 100 -0.02 20.35 4.40
C ILE A 100 -0.89 21.06 3.36
N PHE A 101 -1.82 20.33 2.75
CA PHE A 101 -2.87 20.95 1.94
C PHE A 101 -3.68 21.92 2.82
N GLU A 102 -3.79 23.17 2.39
CA GLU A 102 -4.62 24.16 3.08
C GLU A 102 -6.11 23.76 3.06
N ASN A 103 -6.53 23.03 2.01
CA ASN A 103 -7.87 22.48 1.87
C ASN A 103 -7.82 20.98 1.48
N PRO A 104 -8.38 20.08 2.31
CA PRO A 104 -8.46 18.64 2.01
C PRO A 104 -9.11 18.32 0.65
N VAL A 105 -10.03 19.16 0.15
CA VAL A 105 -10.72 18.94 -1.13
C VAL A 105 -9.73 18.93 -2.30
N LEU A 106 -8.66 19.73 -2.24
CA LEU A 106 -7.65 19.76 -3.30
C LEU A 106 -6.91 18.43 -3.40
N GLU A 107 -6.63 17.77 -2.28
CA GLU A 107 -5.99 16.46 -2.26
C GLU A 107 -6.83 15.41 -3.00
N TYR A 108 -8.14 15.36 -2.70
CA TYR A 108 -9.06 14.42 -3.36
C TYR A 108 -9.33 14.78 -4.82
N LEU A 109 -9.28 16.06 -5.19
CA LEU A 109 -9.41 16.48 -6.58
C LEU A 109 -8.20 16.06 -7.44
N VAL A 110 -6.97 16.16 -6.90
CA VAL A 110 -5.76 15.64 -7.57
C VAL A 110 -5.87 14.12 -7.73
N LEU A 111 -6.39 13.42 -6.73
CA LEU A 111 -6.64 11.98 -6.82
C LEU A 111 -7.64 11.64 -7.93
N ALA A 112 -8.78 12.36 -7.98
CA ALA A 112 -9.79 12.19 -9.04
C ALA A 112 -9.20 12.42 -10.43
N ALA A 113 -8.45 13.51 -10.62
CA ALA A 113 -7.81 13.84 -11.89
C ALA A 113 -6.83 12.75 -12.35
N ASN A 114 -6.07 12.14 -11.43
CA ASN A 114 -5.17 11.04 -11.74
C ASN A 114 -5.92 9.77 -12.14
N ILE A 115 -6.97 9.39 -11.41
CA ILE A 115 -7.78 8.22 -11.77
C ILE A 115 -8.45 8.43 -13.14
N LEU A 116 -8.98 9.63 -13.40
CA LEU A 116 -9.53 9.98 -14.72
C LEU A 116 -8.48 9.91 -15.82
N THR A 117 -7.23 10.29 -15.54
CA THR A 117 -6.13 10.16 -16.50
C THR A 117 -5.84 8.69 -16.82
N CYS A 118 -5.88 7.80 -15.81
CA CYS A 118 -5.79 6.36 -16.05
C CYS A 118 -6.94 5.86 -16.94
N ILE A 119 -8.18 6.29 -16.65
CA ILE A 119 -9.36 5.95 -17.46
C ILE A 119 -9.21 6.47 -18.90
N PHE A 120 -8.74 7.71 -19.07
CA PHE A 120 -8.51 8.33 -20.38
C PHE A 120 -7.55 7.51 -21.22
N ILE A 121 -6.35 7.24 -20.70
CA ILE A 121 -5.30 6.54 -21.45
C ILE A 121 -5.72 5.08 -21.69
N GLY A 122 -6.33 4.44 -20.70
CA GLY A 122 -6.84 3.07 -20.85
C GLY A 122 -7.90 2.98 -21.96
N TYR A 123 -8.86 3.90 -21.98
CA TYR A 123 -9.91 3.95 -23.00
C TYR A 123 -9.36 4.29 -24.39
N LEU A 124 -8.45 5.26 -24.46
CA LEU A 124 -7.75 5.65 -25.68
C LEU A 124 -6.93 4.47 -26.25
N GLN A 125 -6.26 3.70 -25.39
CA GLN A 125 -5.57 2.48 -25.80
C GLN A 125 -6.52 1.39 -26.29
N PHE A 126 -7.61 1.15 -25.57
CA PHE A 126 -8.60 0.13 -25.93
C PHE A 126 -9.19 0.39 -27.32
N GLN A 127 -9.61 1.62 -27.59
CA GLN A 127 -10.34 1.95 -28.80
C GLN A 127 -9.43 2.18 -30.01
N TYR A 128 -8.36 2.97 -29.84
CA TYR A 128 -7.55 3.46 -30.96
C TYR A 128 -6.19 2.77 -31.08
N LYS A 129 -5.79 1.97 -30.07
CA LYS A 129 -4.49 1.29 -30.02
C LYS A 129 -3.32 2.18 -30.49
N PRO A 130 -3.18 3.44 -30.01
CA PRO A 130 -2.10 4.33 -30.42
C PRO A 130 -0.72 3.77 -30.07
N PHE A 131 -0.62 2.90 -29.06
CA PHE A 131 0.61 2.18 -28.72
C PHE A 131 0.70 0.79 -29.36
N GLY A 132 -0.18 0.48 -30.33
CA GLY A 132 -0.29 -0.82 -30.96
C GLY A 132 -0.63 -1.91 -29.95
N THR A 133 0.10 -3.02 -30.00
CA THR A 133 -0.02 -4.16 -29.08
C THR A 133 0.79 -3.99 -27.78
N HIS A 134 1.51 -2.87 -27.60
CA HIS A 134 2.33 -2.62 -26.42
C HIS A 134 1.49 -2.07 -25.27
N TYR A 135 0.64 -2.92 -24.68
CA TYR A 135 -0.23 -2.55 -23.57
C TYR A 135 0.53 -2.05 -22.32
N GLY A 136 1.81 -2.41 -22.16
CA GLY A 136 2.66 -1.83 -21.12
C GLY A 136 2.84 -0.30 -21.25
N LEU A 137 2.93 0.25 -22.48
CA LEU A 137 3.04 1.71 -22.63
C LEU A 137 1.77 2.44 -22.16
N ALA A 138 0.61 1.80 -22.28
CA ALA A 138 -0.65 2.35 -21.80
C ALA A 138 -0.75 2.40 -20.27
N THR A 139 0.03 1.61 -19.54
CA THR A 139 0.15 1.70 -18.07
C THR A 139 1.29 2.63 -17.65
N LEU A 140 2.37 2.69 -18.42
CA LEU A 140 3.55 3.51 -18.10
C LEU A 140 3.26 5.02 -18.17
N ILE A 141 2.54 5.48 -19.20
CA ILE A 141 2.22 6.91 -19.37
C ILE A 141 1.44 7.47 -18.17
N PRO A 142 0.29 6.90 -17.76
CA PRO A 142 -0.43 7.40 -16.59
C PRO A 142 0.38 7.24 -15.31
N THR A 143 1.23 6.21 -15.22
CA THR A 143 2.16 6.04 -14.09
C THR A 143 3.15 7.21 -13.96
N ILE A 144 3.75 7.66 -15.07
CA ILE A 144 4.67 8.81 -15.09
C ILE A 144 3.93 10.08 -14.67
N VAL A 145 2.71 10.29 -15.20
CA VAL A 145 1.86 11.44 -14.81
C VAL A 145 1.54 11.38 -13.32
N SER A 146 1.18 10.22 -12.78
CA SER A 146 0.91 10.04 -11.36
C SER A 146 2.14 10.24 -10.48
N PHE A 147 3.34 9.81 -10.88
CA PHE A 147 4.56 10.14 -10.14
C PHE A 147 4.80 11.65 -10.11
N PHE A 148 4.66 12.32 -11.25
CA PHE A 148 4.80 13.77 -11.32
C PHE A 148 3.79 14.47 -10.39
N CYS A 149 2.51 14.11 -10.48
CA CYS A 149 1.47 14.69 -9.63
C CYS A 149 1.66 14.37 -8.14
N ALA A 150 2.07 13.15 -7.79
CA ALA A 150 2.33 12.74 -6.42
C ALA A 150 3.41 13.61 -5.77
N TYR A 151 4.52 13.84 -6.48
CA TYR A 151 5.62 14.66 -5.98
C TYR A 151 5.32 16.15 -6.01
N TYR A 152 4.65 16.64 -7.06
CA TYR A 152 4.31 18.04 -7.21
C TYR A 152 3.28 18.49 -6.17
N PHE A 153 2.21 17.72 -6.00
CA PHE A 153 1.12 18.05 -5.08
C PHE A 153 1.29 17.48 -3.67
N ASP A 154 2.30 16.63 -3.46
CA ASP A 154 2.51 15.95 -2.18
C ASP A 154 1.36 15.02 -1.75
N ASN A 155 0.87 14.21 -2.69
CA ASN A 155 -0.30 13.35 -2.48
C ASN A 155 0.10 11.87 -2.34
N LYS A 156 -0.07 11.32 -1.13
CA LYS A 156 0.24 9.92 -0.81
C LYS A 156 -0.63 8.93 -1.57
N SER A 157 -1.91 9.26 -1.79
CA SER A 157 -2.86 8.38 -2.52
C SER A 157 -2.50 8.26 -4.00
N VAL A 158 -2.09 9.36 -4.62
CA VAL A 158 -1.63 9.36 -6.02
C VAL A 158 -0.31 8.63 -6.16
N LEU A 159 0.58 8.71 -5.15
CA LEU A 159 1.81 7.94 -5.13
C LEU A 159 1.53 6.42 -5.14
N THR A 160 0.56 5.97 -4.35
CA THR A 160 0.10 4.57 -4.33
C THR A 160 -0.37 4.11 -5.72
N ILE A 161 -1.08 4.97 -6.47
CA ILE A 161 -1.48 4.68 -7.86
C ILE A 161 -0.25 4.57 -8.76
N ALA A 162 0.72 5.47 -8.62
CA ALA A 162 1.94 5.45 -9.43
C ALA A 162 2.78 4.18 -9.19
N ILE A 163 2.96 3.77 -7.93
CA ILE A 163 3.70 2.54 -7.60
C ILE A 163 2.95 1.30 -8.10
N THR A 164 1.63 1.26 -7.92
CA THR A 164 0.79 0.17 -8.45
C THR A 164 0.84 0.10 -9.98
N GLY A 165 0.82 1.25 -10.65
CA GLY A 165 0.95 1.33 -12.11
C GLY A 165 2.32 0.87 -12.61
N LEU A 166 3.39 1.19 -11.86
CA LEU A 166 4.73 0.68 -12.14
C LEU A 166 4.81 -0.84 -11.95
N ALA A 167 4.18 -1.38 -10.91
CA ALA A 167 4.08 -2.83 -10.71
C ALA A 167 3.34 -3.50 -11.88
N ALA A 168 2.21 -2.94 -12.31
CA ALA A 168 1.46 -3.43 -13.47
C ALA A 168 2.28 -3.35 -14.77
N TYR A 169 3.07 -2.30 -14.97
CA TYR A 169 3.97 -2.18 -16.13
C TYR A 169 5.04 -3.27 -16.16
N VAL A 170 5.59 -3.63 -15.01
CA VAL A 170 6.58 -4.70 -14.85
C VAL A 170 5.96 -6.11 -15.00
N GLY A 171 4.64 -6.19 -15.20
CA GLY A 171 3.90 -7.43 -15.42
C GLY A 171 3.16 -7.94 -14.19
N LEU A 172 3.25 -7.26 -13.04
CA LEU A 172 2.56 -7.62 -11.80
C LEU A 172 1.10 -7.16 -11.84
N SER A 173 0.36 -7.64 -12.82
CA SER A 173 -1.06 -7.35 -13.01
C SER A 173 -1.85 -8.64 -12.80
N VAL A 174 -2.61 -8.69 -11.70
CA VAL A 174 -3.53 -9.80 -11.42
C VAL A 174 -4.95 -9.28 -11.48
N THR A 175 -5.81 -9.88 -12.30
CA THR A 175 -7.22 -9.54 -12.29
C THR A 175 -7.97 -10.33 -11.21
N PRO A 176 -9.08 -9.80 -10.66
CA PRO A 176 -9.90 -10.56 -9.71
C PRO A 176 -10.44 -11.88 -10.27
N GLN A 177 -10.58 -12.00 -11.59
CA GLN A 177 -11.01 -13.23 -12.26
C GLN A 177 -9.91 -14.29 -12.23
N ASP A 178 -8.65 -13.89 -12.40
CA ASP A 178 -7.50 -14.79 -12.29
C ASP A 178 -7.41 -15.41 -10.88
N LEU A 179 -7.74 -14.62 -9.84
CA LEU A 179 -7.80 -15.09 -8.45
C LEU A 179 -8.87 -16.17 -8.23
N LEU A 180 -9.99 -16.08 -8.94
CA LEU A 180 -11.10 -17.03 -8.81
C LEU A 180 -10.90 -18.30 -9.65
N ASN A 181 -10.14 -18.20 -10.75
CA ASN A 181 -10.00 -19.27 -11.73
C ASN A 181 -8.75 -20.15 -11.54
N ASN A 182 -8.03 -20.01 -10.42
CA ASN A 182 -6.81 -20.77 -10.09
C ASN A 182 -5.76 -20.76 -11.22
N SER A 183 -5.59 -19.65 -11.93
CA SER A 183 -4.46 -19.49 -12.84
C SER A 183 -3.17 -19.31 -12.03
N ASN A 184 -2.13 -20.07 -12.36
CA ASN A 184 -0.82 -19.98 -11.70
C ASN A 184 -0.22 -18.58 -11.91
N PHE A 185 -0.28 -17.73 -10.87
CA PHE A 185 -0.03 -16.28 -10.94
C PHE A 185 1.39 -15.89 -11.34
N TYR A 186 2.35 -16.77 -11.12
CA TYR A 186 3.79 -16.55 -11.37
C TYR A 186 4.43 -17.73 -12.11
N GLU A 187 3.64 -18.41 -12.97
CA GLU A 187 4.14 -19.53 -13.77
C GLU A 187 5.33 -19.14 -14.67
N ASP A 188 5.38 -17.86 -15.08
CA ASP A 188 6.53 -17.31 -15.81
C ASP A 188 7.63 -16.86 -14.83
N GLN A 189 8.73 -17.62 -14.85
CA GLN A 189 9.96 -17.38 -14.08
C GLN A 189 10.45 -15.92 -14.15
N THR A 190 10.23 -15.26 -15.28
CA THR A 190 10.65 -13.86 -15.51
C THR A 190 9.91 -12.85 -14.62
N LEU A 191 8.71 -13.18 -14.16
CA LEU A 191 7.86 -12.28 -13.39
C LEU A 191 8.35 -12.14 -11.93
N SER A 192 8.81 -13.24 -11.32
CA SER A 192 9.36 -13.22 -9.97
C SER A 192 10.65 -12.39 -9.88
N TYR A 193 11.55 -12.51 -10.86
CA TYR A 193 12.77 -11.70 -10.92
C TYR A 193 12.45 -10.20 -11.07
N SER A 194 11.47 -9.89 -11.92
CA SER A 194 11.03 -8.53 -12.18
C SER A 194 10.40 -7.89 -10.93
N ALA A 195 9.63 -8.66 -10.16
CA ALA A 195 9.09 -8.23 -8.87
C ALA A 195 10.17 -7.94 -7.83
N ILE A 196 11.16 -8.82 -7.71
CA ILE A 196 12.30 -8.62 -6.80
C ILE A 196 13.10 -7.39 -7.21
N ALA A 197 13.38 -7.22 -8.51
CA ALA A 197 14.08 -6.06 -9.04
C ALA A 197 13.32 -4.76 -8.74
N LEU A 198 12.01 -4.74 -8.94
CA LEU A 198 11.15 -3.60 -8.58
C LEU A 198 11.25 -3.27 -7.09
N SER A 199 11.12 -4.27 -6.20
CA SER A 199 11.24 -4.07 -4.76
C SER A 199 12.59 -3.50 -4.35
N VAL A 200 13.68 -4.00 -4.94
CA VAL A 200 15.03 -3.47 -4.72
C VAL A 200 15.12 -2.02 -5.19
N LEU A 201 14.55 -1.68 -6.35
CA LEU A 201 14.49 -0.29 -6.84
C LEU A 201 13.73 0.64 -5.88
N LEU A 202 12.60 0.20 -5.32
CA LEU A 202 11.84 0.99 -4.34
C LEU A 202 12.64 1.21 -3.04
N ILE A 203 13.40 0.21 -2.58
CA ILE A 203 14.31 0.33 -1.44
C ILE A 203 15.45 1.31 -1.75
N LEU A 204 16.09 1.18 -2.91
CA LEU A 204 17.16 2.08 -3.34
C LEU A 204 16.67 3.52 -3.47
N TRP A 205 15.46 3.71 -4.01
CA TRP A 205 14.83 5.02 -4.09
C TRP A 205 14.57 5.61 -2.71
N THR A 206 14.15 4.79 -1.74
CA THR A 206 13.97 5.21 -0.34
C THR A 206 15.29 5.70 0.27
N ILE A 207 16.39 4.98 0.03
CA ILE A 207 17.72 5.36 0.52
C ILE A 207 18.17 6.68 -0.13
N TYR A 208 17.98 6.82 -1.44
CA TYR A 208 18.30 8.04 -2.18
C TYR A 208 17.47 9.25 -1.70
N SER A 209 16.17 9.05 -1.57
CA SER A 209 15.19 10.02 -1.06
C SER A 209 15.58 10.51 0.34
N SER A 210 15.94 9.60 1.24
CA SER A 210 16.38 9.91 2.61
C SER A 210 17.68 10.72 2.62
N LYS A 211 18.70 10.29 1.84
CA LYS A 211 19.99 10.99 1.74
C LYS A 211 19.85 12.43 1.23
N ASN A 212 18.93 12.65 0.29
CA ASN A 212 18.72 13.96 -0.34
C ASN A 212 17.60 14.79 0.30
N GLN A 213 17.01 14.31 1.41
CA GLN A 213 15.88 14.94 2.10
C GLN A 213 14.71 15.28 1.15
N LEU A 214 14.40 14.37 0.23
CA LEU A 214 13.37 14.55 -0.78
C LEU A 214 12.10 13.81 -0.37
N LYS A 215 11.08 14.53 0.15
CA LYS A 215 9.77 13.95 0.51
C LYS A 215 9.91 12.69 1.38
N THR A 216 10.69 12.78 2.46
CA THR A 216 11.04 11.63 3.32
C THR A 216 9.84 10.93 3.96
N HIS A 217 8.70 11.61 4.09
CA HIS A 217 7.44 11.02 4.54
C HIS A 217 6.82 10.02 3.55
N PHE A 218 7.26 9.98 2.29
CA PHE A 218 6.88 8.94 1.33
C PHE A 218 7.64 7.62 1.54
N ASN A 219 8.74 7.64 2.28
CA ASN A 219 9.61 6.48 2.47
C ASN A 219 8.85 5.28 3.04
N ILE A 220 7.95 5.49 4.01
CA ILE A 220 7.14 4.41 4.58
C ILE A 220 6.24 3.74 3.54
N LEU A 221 5.76 4.50 2.57
CA LEU A 221 4.88 4.02 1.51
C LEU A 221 5.68 3.15 0.53
N TYR A 222 6.85 3.62 0.09
CA TYR A 222 7.77 2.82 -0.73
C TYR A 222 8.21 1.53 -0.04
N LEU A 223 8.58 1.59 1.25
CA LEU A 223 9.00 0.42 2.02
C LEU A 223 7.87 -0.60 2.20
N THR A 224 6.63 -0.13 2.39
CA THR A 224 5.47 -1.01 2.52
C THR A 224 5.24 -1.78 1.21
N PHE A 225 5.26 -1.10 0.06
CA PHE A 225 5.15 -1.76 -1.24
C PHE A 225 6.31 -2.74 -1.49
N ALA A 226 7.55 -2.32 -1.20
CA ALA A 226 8.71 -3.17 -1.37
C ALA A 226 8.62 -4.45 -0.53
N LEU A 227 8.16 -4.36 0.73
CA LEU A 227 7.95 -5.52 1.61
C LEU A 227 6.94 -6.50 1.02
N HIS A 228 5.76 -6.01 0.63
CA HIS A 228 4.72 -6.87 0.08
C HIS A 228 5.15 -7.54 -1.23
N ILE A 229 5.72 -6.77 -2.17
CA ILE A 229 6.11 -7.28 -3.48
C ILE A 229 7.23 -8.32 -3.35
N ILE A 230 8.31 -8.04 -2.60
CA ILE A 230 9.43 -8.99 -2.45
C ILE A 230 9.00 -10.26 -1.72
N SER A 231 8.17 -10.13 -0.69
CA SER A 231 7.71 -11.28 0.11
C SER A 231 6.76 -12.16 -0.68
N ILE A 232 5.77 -11.60 -1.39
CA ILE A 232 4.84 -12.38 -2.21
C ILE A 232 5.59 -13.06 -3.36
N ALA A 233 6.49 -12.35 -4.05
CA ALA A 233 7.26 -12.92 -5.14
C ALA A 233 8.13 -14.10 -4.68
N THR A 234 8.87 -13.94 -3.58
CA THR A 234 9.72 -15.01 -3.03
C THR A 234 8.93 -16.18 -2.47
N ILE A 235 7.77 -15.94 -1.83
CA ILE A 235 6.88 -17.01 -1.36
C ILE A 235 6.31 -17.82 -2.53
N SER A 236 5.88 -17.17 -3.61
CA SER A 236 5.43 -17.88 -4.81
C SER A 236 6.55 -18.74 -5.39
N SER A 237 7.74 -18.15 -5.59
CA SER A 237 8.89 -18.90 -6.12
C SER A 237 9.38 -20.01 -5.19
N LEU A 238 9.13 -19.93 -3.89
CA LEU A 238 9.41 -21.03 -2.96
C LEU A 238 8.52 -22.25 -3.20
N ILE A 239 7.33 -22.06 -3.76
CA ILE A 239 6.37 -23.13 -4.07
C ILE A 239 6.65 -23.66 -5.48
N ASP A 240 6.83 -22.77 -6.46
CA ASP A 240 6.79 -23.10 -7.89
C ASP A 240 8.05 -23.83 -8.40
N TYR A 241 9.24 -23.56 -7.87
CA TYR A 241 10.49 -24.17 -8.36
C TYR A 241 10.78 -25.51 -7.70
N GLU A 242 10.89 -26.61 -8.43
CA GLU A 242 11.26 -27.93 -7.84
C GLU A 242 12.77 -28.13 -7.67
N ASP A 243 13.59 -27.41 -8.45
CA ASP A 243 15.06 -27.48 -8.39
C ASP A 243 15.67 -26.71 -7.20
N ILE A 244 16.96 -26.93 -6.90
CA ILE A 244 17.76 -26.24 -5.85
C ILE A 244 17.61 -24.70 -5.85
N ILE A 245 17.17 -24.11 -6.97
CA ILE A 245 16.85 -22.69 -7.12
C ILE A 245 15.89 -22.18 -6.02
N TRP A 246 14.96 -23.01 -5.52
CA TRP A 246 14.06 -22.61 -4.42
C TRP A 246 14.82 -22.16 -3.16
N PHE A 247 16.01 -22.72 -2.91
CA PHE A 247 16.87 -22.35 -1.78
C PHE A 247 17.40 -20.92 -1.90
N VAL A 248 17.64 -20.44 -3.13
CA VAL A 248 18.03 -19.05 -3.38
C VAL A 248 16.91 -18.10 -2.95
N PHE A 249 15.67 -18.40 -3.30
CA PHE A 249 14.52 -17.60 -2.88
C PHE A 249 14.28 -17.66 -1.36
N ALA A 250 14.60 -18.78 -0.70
CA ALA A 250 14.60 -18.87 0.77
C ALA A 250 15.61 -17.91 1.40
N ILE A 251 16.83 -17.84 0.85
CA ILE A 251 17.88 -16.90 1.29
C ILE A 251 17.41 -15.46 1.08
N ILE A 252 16.82 -15.14 -0.08
CA ILE A 252 16.32 -13.79 -0.38
C ILE A 252 15.21 -13.40 0.60
N LEU A 253 14.26 -14.30 0.90
CA LEU A 253 13.19 -14.05 1.86
C LEU A 253 13.73 -13.85 3.28
N GLY A 254 14.72 -14.65 3.69
CA GLY A 254 15.42 -14.49 4.97
C GLY A 254 16.14 -13.14 5.07
N ALA A 255 16.91 -12.78 4.05
CA ALA A 255 17.62 -11.50 3.97
C ALA A 255 16.65 -10.31 3.98
N SER A 256 15.55 -10.39 3.23
CA SER A 256 14.48 -9.40 3.22
C SER A 256 13.85 -9.25 4.61
N SER A 257 13.53 -10.36 5.28
CA SER A 257 12.94 -10.35 6.62
C SER A 257 13.87 -9.70 7.65
N CYS A 258 15.17 -10.00 7.61
CA CYS A 258 16.16 -9.33 8.46
C CYS A 258 16.28 -7.83 8.17
N PHE A 259 16.26 -7.44 6.89
CA PHE A 259 16.28 -6.04 6.49
C PHE A 259 15.05 -5.28 7.00
N PHE A 260 13.84 -5.81 6.77
CA PHE A 260 12.60 -5.16 7.19
C PHE A 260 12.39 -5.19 8.70
N TYR A 261 12.95 -6.17 9.42
CA TYR A 261 13.05 -6.11 10.88
C TYR A 261 13.86 -4.89 11.33
N LYS A 262 15.03 -4.63 10.75
CA LYS A 262 15.83 -3.45 11.10
C LYS A 262 15.07 -2.16 10.77
N ILE A 263 14.52 -2.07 9.57
CA ILE A 263 13.79 -0.89 9.09
C ILE A 263 12.53 -0.62 9.93
N SER A 264 11.81 -1.65 10.38
CA SER A 264 10.61 -1.44 11.20
C SER A 264 10.95 -0.75 12.53
N HIS A 265 12.10 -1.06 13.14
CA HIS A 265 12.56 -0.41 14.36
C HIS A 265 13.04 1.02 14.09
N GLU A 266 13.74 1.25 12.98
CA GLU A 266 14.22 2.59 12.59
C GLU A 266 13.06 3.56 12.33
N TYR A 267 12.04 3.13 11.58
CA TYR A 267 10.86 3.94 11.26
C TYR A 267 9.76 3.87 12.33
N LYS A 268 9.96 3.10 13.40
CA LYS A 268 8.94 2.82 14.43
C LYS A 268 7.58 2.41 13.83
N ALA A 269 7.62 1.63 12.76
CA ALA A 269 6.45 1.30 11.95
C ALA A 269 5.89 -0.08 12.28
N ILE A 270 4.75 -0.12 13.00
CA ILE A 270 4.06 -1.36 13.39
C ILE A 270 3.63 -2.16 12.14
N SER A 271 3.13 -1.51 11.10
CA SER A 271 2.67 -2.18 9.88
C SER A 271 3.77 -3.00 9.22
N LEU A 272 4.97 -2.42 9.05
CA LEU A 272 6.13 -3.13 8.48
C LEU A 272 6.53 -4.34 9.33
N TYR A 273 6.55 -4.18 10.66
CA TYR A 273 6.90 -5.27 11.57
C TYR A 273 5.90 -6.43 11.50
N VAL A 274 4.59 -6.11 11.53
CA VAL A 274 3.50 -7.09 11.47
C VAL A 274 3.56 -7.89 10.17
N PHE A 275 3.62 -7.22 9.02
CA PHE A 275 3.65 -7.91 7.73
C PHE A 275 4.95 -8.70 7.53
N MET A 276 6.09 -8.20 8.01
CA MET A 276 7.35 -8.94 7.98
C MET A 276 7.24 -10.26 8.76
N ILE A 277 6.67 -10.26 9.98
CA ILE A 277 6.49 -11.51 10.75
C ILE A 277 5.55 -12.48 10.02
N ILE A 278 4.45 -11.98 9.45
CA ILE A 278 3.49 -12.81 8.72
C ILE A 278 4.18 -13.49 7.53
N TYR A 279 4.92 -12.73 6.71
CA TYR A 279 5.62 -13.29 5.56
C TYR A 279 6.77 -14.22 5.94
N ALA A 280 7.54 -13.89 6.98
CA ALA A 280 8.59 -14.76 7.50
C ALA A 280 8.01 -16.08 8.02
N TYR A 281 6.87 -16.03 8.73
CA TYR A 281 6.18 -17.24 9.19
C TYR A 281 5.72 -18.12 8.03
N ILE A 282 5.05 -17.54 7.02
CA ILE A 282 4.61 -18.29 5.84
C ILE A 282 5.81 -18.92 5.13
N GLY A 283 6.88 -18.15 4.91
CA GLY A 283 8.10 -18.62 4.28
C GLY A 283 8.79 -19.76 5.04
N ILE A 284 8.91 -19.65 6.36
CA ILE A 284 9.50 -20.69 7.22
C ILE A 284 8.67 -21.98 7.15
N ASN A 285 7.34 -21.89 7.16
CA ASN A 285 6.48 -23.07 7.05
C ASN A 285 6.68 -23.78 5.71
N ILE A 286 6.73 -23.04 4.60
CA ILE A 286 7.00 -23.60 3.27
C ILE A 286 8.39 -24.22 3.24
N PHE A 287 9.41 -23.51 3.74
CA PHE A 287 10.78 -24.02 3.81
C PHE A 287 10.87 -25.35 4.57
N ILE A 288 10.29 -25.42 5.77
CA ILE A 288 10.27 -26.64 6.59
C ILE A 288 9.57 -27.76 5.82
N PHE A 289 8.41 -27.48 5.22
CA PHE A 289 7.66 -28.47 4.46
C PHE A 289 8.49 -29.07 3.32
N ARG A 290 9.22 -28.25 2.57
CA ARG A 290 10.08 -28.72 1.47
C ARG A 290 11.30 -29.52 1.93
N VAL A 291 11.92 -29.11 3.05
CA VAL A 291 13.01 -29.89 3.65
C VAL A 291 12.51 -31.26 4.12
N LEU A 292 11.31 -31.32 4.70
CA LEU A 292 10.70 -32.60 5.11
C LEU A 292 10.35 -33.49 3.92
N GLN A 293 9.92 -32.91 2.79
CA GLN A 293 9.70 -33.66 1.55
C GLN A 293 11.00 -34.29 1.03
N PHE A 294 12.11 -33.55 1.09
CA PHE A 294 13.42 -34.04 0.62
C PHE A 294 13.97 -35.23 1.43
N ILE A 295 13.56 -35.37 2.70
CA ILE A 295 14.03 -36.43 3.60
C ILE A 295 13.06 -37.64 3.60
N ASP A 296 12.08 -37.68 2.69
CA ASP A 296 11.00 -38.70 2.65
C ASP A 296 10.29 -38.87 4.00
N PHE A 297 10.16 -37.77 4.76
CA PHE A 297 9.62 -37.80 6.12
C PHE A 297 8.13 -38.17 6.16
N PHE A 298 7.41 -38.06 5.03
CA PHE A 298 5.97 -38.27 4.93
C PHE A 298 5.58 -39.73 4.77
N SER A 299 5.98 -40.59 5.71
CA SER A 299 5.32 -41.90 5.88
C SER A 299 3.95 -41.74 6.55
N ASP A 300 3.06 -42.74 6.41
CA ASP A 300 1.68 -42.69 6.92
C ASP A 300 1.58 -42.29 8.41
N VAL A 301 2.55 -42.70 9.23
CA VAL A 301 2.57 -42.40 10.68
C VAL A 301 2.95 -40.94 10.96
N TRP A 302 3.91 -40.39 10.21
CA TRP A 302 4.38 -39.01 10.38
C TRP A 302 3.36 -37.98 9.89
N ILE A 303 2.59 -38.32 8.84
CA ILE A 303 1.49 -37.48 8.35
C ILE A 303 0.42 -37.31 9.43
N VAL A 304 -0.01 -38.40 10.08
CA VAL A 304 -1.01 -38.35 11.15
C VAL A 304 -0.51 -37.53 12.33
N LEU A 305 0.75 -37.70 12.73
CA LEU A 305 1.36 -36.90 13.81
C LEU A 305 1.41 -35.40 13.46
N PHE A 306 1.76 -35.06 12.22
CA PHE A 306 1.80 -33.69 11.73
C PHE A 306 0.41 -33.03 11.77
N ILE A 307 -0.64 -33.73 11.32
CA ILE A 307 -2.02 -33.24 11.36
C ILE A 307 -2.49 -32.98 12.79
N VAL A 308 -2.14 -33.85 13.74
CA VAL A 308 -2.49 -33.67 15.16
C VAL A 308 -1.71 -32.52 15.81
N ALA A 309 -0.47 -32.27 15.38
CA ALA A 309 0.39 -31.21 15.91
C ALA A 309 0.05 -29.80 15.36
N LEU A 310 -0.54 -29.71 14.16
CA LEU A 310 -0.87 -28.45 13.48
C LEU A 310 -1.69 -27.45 14.33
N PRO A 311 -2.78 -27.86 15.01
CA PRO A 311 -3.55 -26.93 15.86
C PRO A 311 -2.71 -26.34 17.00
N ILE A 312 -1.88 -27.15 17.66
CA ILE A 312 -1.01 -26.71 18.76
C ILE A 312 0.04 -25.73 18.25
N TYR A 313 0.66 -26.04 17.11
CA TYR A 313 1.60 -25.16 16.44
C TYR A 313 0.98 -23.80 16.09
N PHE A 314 -0.23 -23.79 15.51
CA PHE A 314 -0.91 -22.56 15.13
C PHE A 314 -1.31 -21.70 16.34
N ILE A 315 -1.81 -22.33 17.41
CA ILE A 315 -2.11 -21.63 18.68
C ILE A 315 -0.82 -21.03 19.27
N GLY A 316 0.27 -21.80 19.29
CA GLY A 316 1.57 -21.32 19.73
C GLY A 316 2.06 -20.11 18.94
N PHE A 317 1.90 -20.15 17.61
CA PHE A 317 2.23 -19.03 16.73
C PHE A 317 1.39 -17.78 17.03
N ILE A 318 0.06 -17.91 17.20
CA ILE A 318 -0.80 -16.76 17.54
C ILE A 318 -0.36 -16.10 18.85
N ILE A 319 -0.08 -16.90 19.88
CA ILE A 319 0.36 -16.40 21.18
C ILE A 319 1.70 -15.67 21.04
N LEU A 320 2.65 -16.26 20.32
CA LEU A 320 3.96 -15.65 20.06
C LEU A 320 3.83 -14.35 19.25
N PHE A 321 3.01 -14.36 18.20
CA PHE A 321 2.73 -13.20 17.34
C PHE A 321 2.16 -12.03 18.15
N ILE A 322 1.16 -12.28 18.99
CA ILE A 322 0.59 -11.26 19.88
C ILE A 322 1.65 -10.72 20.84
N LYS A 323 2.51 -11.60 21.39
CA LYS A 323 3.58 -11.21 22.31
C LYS A 323 4.62 -10.31 21.62
N LEU A 324 5.04 -10.68 20.41
CA LEU A 324 5.99 -9.89 19.60
C LEU A 324 5.44 -8.51 19.28
N ILE A 325 4.19 -8.40 18.83
CA ILE A 325 3.55 -7.10 18.54
C ILE A 325 3.45 -6.25 19.79
N LYS A 326 3.03 -6.83 20.93
CA LYS A 326 2.93 -6.09 22.20
C LYS A 326 4.30 -5.57 22.66
N ASN A 327 5.35 -6.37 22.53
CA ASN A 327 6.70 -5.96 22.90
C ASN A 327 7.22 -4.86 21.98
N PHE A 328 7.10 -5.05 20.67
CA PHE A 328 7.49 -4.04 19.69
C PHE A 328 6.73 -2.72 19.90
N ASN A 329 5.42 -2.78 20.13
CA ASN A 329 4.62 -1.59 20.41
C ASN A 329 5.09 -0.87 21.69
N LYS A 330 5.46 -1.60 22.74
CA LYS A 330 6.03 -1.00 23.95
C LYS A 330 7.36 -0.31 23.66
N GLU A 331 8.25 -0.96 22.91
CA GLU A 331 9.58 -0.45 22.58
C GLU A 331 9.54 0.84 21.76
N ILE A 332 8.61 0.94 20.79
CA ILE A 332 8.51 2.16 19.97
C ILE A 332 7.85 3.33 20.71
N THR A 333 6.99 3.04 21.70
CA THR A 333 6.30 4.06 22.53
C THR A 333 7.10 4.52 23.76
N ALA A 334 8.14 3.77 24.14
CA ALA A 334 9.06 4.13 25.22
C ALA A 334 10.04 5.24 24.78
#